data_AF-D3PUQ2-F1
#
_entry.id   AF-D3PUQ2-F1
#
_cell.length_a   1.000
_cell.length_b   1.000
_cell.length_c   1.000
_cell.angle_alpha   90.00
_cell.angle_beta   90.00
_cell.angle_gamma   90.00
#
_symmetry.space_group_name_H-M   'P 1'
#
loop_
_entity.id
_entity.type
_entity.pdbx_description
1 polymer ?
#
loop_
_entity_poly.entity_id
_entity_poly.type
_entity_poly.pdbx_seq_one_letter_code
_entity_poly.pdbx_strand_id
1 'polypeptide(L)'
;MPTEVFGLPLHPLAVHMPVVLVPLLAVVIVAYVLVPKVRRHVGWLLLGLSVVAVAVVFVARASGQQLADETLAEMEGASQQIIEQQAASISNHASNGTTLLWLTLVAAPLAWLFAGFASGRLVSFLKDRSFKPLDATEAASTQRTAIMTTVGVVLVGLAVTMTYFVIRAGHTGAEMIWGA
;
A
#
# COMPACT_ATOMS: atom_id res chain seq x y z
N MET A 1 -20.81 4.93 3.67
CA MET A 1 -20.35 3.57 4.07
C MET A 1 -20.95 3.32 5.43
N PRO A 2 -21.19 2.07 5.89
CA PRO A 2 -21.60 1.87 7.29
C PRO A 2 -20.54 2.45 8.23
N THR A 3 -20.95 3.16 9.28
CA THR A 3 -20.07 3.78 10.28
C THR A 3 -19.73 2.83 11.42
N GLU A 4 -20.60 1.86 11.70
CA GLU A 4 -20.46 0.88 12.78
C GLU A 4 -20.78 -0.56 12.33
N VAL A 5 -20.28 -1.53 13.11
CA VAL A 5 -20.56 -2.97 12.96
C VAL A 5 -20.73 -3.56 14.35
N PHE A 6 -21.87 -4.21 14.61
CA PHE A 6 -22.23 -4.74 15.94
C PHE A 6 -22.18 -3.69 17.07
N GLY A 7 -22.51 -2.43 16.77
CA GLY A 7 -22.48 -1.32 17.74
C GLY A 7 -21.08 -0.81 18.09
N LEU A 8 -20.06 -1.21 17.33
CA LEU A 8 -18.69 -0.71 17.48
C LEU A 8 -18.30 0.10 16.23
N PRO A 9 -17.49 1.18 16.37
CA PRO A 9 -16.99 1.93 15.24
C PRO A 9 -16.26 1.03 14.24
N LEU A 10 -16.52 1.24 12.95
CA LEU A 10 -15.93 0.40 11.89
C LEU A 10 -14.40 0.51 11.84
N HIS A 11 -13.84 1.69 12.12
CA HIS A 11 -12.41 1.96 11.94
C HIS A 11 -11.50 1.02 12.74
N PRO A 12 -11.67 0.83 14.07
CA PRO A 12 -10.92 -0.16 14.86
C PRO A 12 -10.96 -1.59 14.30
N LEU A 13 -12.08 -2.02 13.70
CA LEU A 13 -12.15 -3.33 13.06
C LEU A 13 -11.41 -3.32 11.71
N ALA A 14 -11.64 -2.28 10.90
CA ALA A 14 -11.07 -2.15 9.57
C ALA A 14 -9.53 -2.10 9.57
N VAL A 15 -8.89 -1.50 10.59
CA VAL A 15 -7.43 -1.35 10.65
C VAL A 15 -6.68 -2.68 10.78
N HIS A 16 -7.31 -3.75 11.26
CA HIS A 16 -6.68 -5.07 11.32
C HIS A 16 -6.25 -5.57 9.93
N MET A 17 -7.02 -5.23 8.90
CA MET A 17 -6.77 -5.67 7.52
C MET A 17 -5.48 -5.06 6.93
N PRO A 18 -5.28 -3.73 6.88
CA PRO A 18 -4.02 -3.15 6.37
C PRO A 18 -2.81 -3.48 7.27
N VAL A 19 -2.99 -3.61 8.58
CA VAL A 19 -1.89 -3.98 9.51
C VAL A 19 -1.33 -5.36 9.19
N VAL A 20 -2.15 -6.29 8.70
CA VAL A 20 -1.69 -7.64 8.30
C VAL A 20 -1.30 -7.68 6.82
N LEU A 21 -2.17 -7.19 5.95
CA LEU A 21 -2.03 -7.41 4.50
C LEU A 21 -0.96 -6.54 3.85
N VAL A 22 -0.71 -5.32 4.35
CA VAL A 22 0.33 -4.46 3.75
C VAL A 22 1.74 -4.96 4.07
N PRO A 23 2.09 -5.35 5.32
CA PRO A 23 3.37 -6.00 5.58
C PRO A 23 3.53 -7.33 4.83
N LEU A 24 2.46 -8.12 4.70
CA LEU A 24 2.48 -9.35 3.90
C LEU A 24 2.78 -9.03 2.42
N LEU A 25 2.13 -8.02 1.84
CA LEU A 25 2.41 -7.55 0.48
C LEU A 25 3.87 -7.09 0.35
N ALA A 26 4.41 -6.36 1.32
CA ALA A 26 5.81 -5.92 1.32
C ALA A 26 6.77 -7.11 1.26
N VAL A 27 6.55 -8.15 2.07
CA VAL A 27 7.35 -9.40 2.05
C VAL A 27 7.23 -10.09 0.69
N VAL A 28 6.03 -10.18 0.12
CA VAL A 28 5.79 -10.79 -1.20
C VAL A 28 6.48 -10.00 -2.31
N ILE A 29 6.47 -8.67 -2.27
CA ILE A 29 7.21 -7.80 -3.21
C ILE A 29 8.70 -8.12 -3.15
N VAL A 30 9.29 -8.12 -1.94
CA VAL A 30 10.73 -8.37 -1.75
C VAL A 30 11.10 -9.77 -2.25
N ALA A 31 10.31 -10.80 -1.88
CA ALA A 31 10.53 -12.17 -2.35
C ALA A 31 10.42 -12.29 -3.87
N TYR A 32 9.43 -11.64 -4.49
CA TYR A 32 9.21 -11.71 -5.94
C TYR A 32 10.33 -11.00 -6.72
N VAL A 33 10.79 -9.84 -6.23
CA VAL A 33 11.87 -9.07 -6.86
C VAL A 33 13.19 -9.83 -6.75
N LEU A 34 13.58 -10.24 -5.53
CA LEU A 34 14.92 -10.75 -5.24
C LEU A 34 15.11 -12.25 -5.50
N VAL A 35 14.04 -13.05 -5.53
CA VAL A 35 14.14 -14.51 -5.64
C VAL A 35 13.43 -15.01 -6.91
N PRO A 36 14.13 -15.13 -8.06
CA PRO A 36 13.53 -15.55 -9.31
C PRO A 36 12.80 -16.90 -9.25
N LYS A 37 13.30 -17.84 -8.44
CA LYS A 37 12.76 -19.20 -8.30
C LYS A 37 11.32 -19.24 -7.73
N VAL A 38 10.93 -18.27 -6.91
CA VAL A 38 9.60 -18.26 -6.26
C VAL A 38 8.54 -17.53 -7.09
N ARG A 39 8.93 -16.76 -8.11
CA ARG A 39 8.02 -15.92 -8.92
C ARG A 39 6.82 -16.69 -9.47
N ARG A 40 7.04 -17.94 -9.90
CA ARG A 40 5.98 -18.82 -10.43
C ARG A 40 4.91 -19.18 -9.39
N HIS A 41 5.25 -19.21 -8.10
CA HIS A 41 4.34 -19.59 -7.02
C HIS A 41 3.66 -18.38 -6.39
N VAL A 42 4.39 -17.26 -6.24
CA VAL A 42 3.90 -16.08 -5.51
C VAL A 42 3.42 -14.94 -6.42
N GLY A 43 3.51 -15.11 -7.75
CA GLY A 43 3.08 -14.07 -8.70
C GLY A 43 1.59 -13.72 -8.58
N TRP A 44 0.72 -14.71 -8.44
CA TRP A 44 -0.72 -14.44 -8.26
C TRP A 44 -1.00 -13.77 -6.90
N LEU A 45 -0.27 -14.14 -5.85
CA LEU A 45 -0.34 -13.49 -4.54
C LEU A 45 0.07 -12.03 -4.64
N LEU A 46 1.17 -11.71 -5.33
CA LEU A 46 1.61 -10.33 -5.54
C LEU A 46 0.52 -9.48 -6.20
N LEU A 47 -0.04 -9.97 -7.31
CA LEU A 47 -1.07 -9.24 -8.05
C LEU A 47 -2.34 -9.06 -7.23
N GLY A 48 -2.84 -10.13 -6.60
CA GLY A 48 -4.04 -10.09 -5.77
C GLY A 48 -3.87 -9.22 -4.53
N LEU A 49 -2.80 -9.43 -3.76
CA LEU A 49 -2.52 -8.64 -2.55
C LEU A 49 -2.32 -7.17 -2.86
N SER A 50 -1.68 -6.81 -3.98
CA SER A 50 -1.49 -5.40 -4.34
C SER A 50 -2.81 -4.65 -4.54
N VAL A 51 -3.83 -5.29 -5.14
CA VAL A 51 -5.16 -4.72 -5.31
C VAL A 51 -5.93 -4.69 -3.99
N VAL A 52 -5.91 -5.80 -3.25
CA VAL A 52 -6.60 -5.90 -1.95
C VAL A 52 -6.03 -4.90 -0.95
N ALA A 53 -4.71 -4.70 -0.91
CA ALA A 53 -4.06 -3.74 -0.03
C ALA A 53 -4.57 -2.31 -0.25
N VAL A 54 -4.68 -1.86 -1.51
CA VAL A 54 -5.25 -0.55 -1.84
C VAL A 54 -6.67 -0.43 -1.30
N ALA A 55 -7.51 -1.45 -1.54
CA ALA A 55 -8.90 -1.44 -1.11
C ALA A 55 -9.04 -1.39 0.42
N VAL A 56 -8.30 -2.22 1.17
CA VAL A 56 -8.41 -2.24 2.64
C VAL A 56 -7.81 -1.00 3.29
N VAL A 57 -6.73 -0.43 2.73
CA VAL A 57 -6.17 0.86 3.19
C VAL A 57 -7.17 1.99 2.94
N PHE A 58 -7.83 2.01 1.78
CA PHE A 58 -8.87 2.97 1.48
C PHE A 58 -10.03 2.89 2.48
N VAL A 59 -10.53 1.67 2.75
CA VAL A 59 -11.64 1.45 3.70
C VAL A 59 -11.24 1.88 5.12
N ALA A 60 -10.04 1.51 5.59
CA ALA A 60 -9.55 1.92 6.90
C ALA A 60 -9.42 3.45 7.02
N ARG A 61 -8.91 4.11 5.97
CA ARG A 61 -8.82 5.58 5.91
C ARG A 61 -10.21 6.23 5.92
N ALA A 62 -11.13 5.77 5.06
CA ALA A 62 -12.46 6.36 4.92
C ALA A 62 -13.31 6.18 6.19
N SER A 63 -13.21 5.02 6.85
CA SER A 63 -13.86 4.80 8.16
C SER A 63 -13.23 5.63 9.27
N GLY A 64 -11.91 5.84 9.24
CA GLY A 64 -11.22 6.70 10.21
C GLY A 64 -11.58 8.18 10.10
N GLN A 65 -11.84 8.66 8.88
CA GLN A 65 -12.33 10.03 8.67
C GLN A 65 -13.74 10.22 9.27
N GLN A 66 -14.65 9.26 9.05
CA GLN A 66 -15.98 9.30 9.66
C GLN A 66 -15.91 9.30 11.19
N LEU A 67 -15.09 8.42 11.77
CA LEU A 67 -14.88 8.37 13.23
C LEU A 67 -14.30 9.69 13.77
N ALA A 68 -13.38 10.31 13.03
CA ALA A 68 -12.81 11.61 13.40
C ALA A 68 -13.87 12.72 13.42
N ASP A 69 -14.72 12.78 12.39
CA ASP A 69 -15.79 13.77 12.30
C ASP A 69 -16.81 13.60 13.44
N GLU A 70 -17.20 12.36 13.76
CA GLU A 70 -18.08 12.02 14.88
C GLU A 70 -17.43 12.40 16.24
N THR A 71 -16.17 12.03 16.45
CA THR A 71 -15.44 12.36 17.69
C THR A 71 -15.36 13.86 17.92
N LEU A 72 -15.08 14.65 16.88
CA LEU A 72 -15.00 16.10 17.00
C LEU A 72 -16.37 16.75 17.22
N ALA A 73 -17.44 16.20 16.65
CA ALA A 73 -18.81 16.65 16.89
C ALA A 73 -19.26 16.38 18.33
N GLU A 74 -18.86 15.24 18.93
CA GLU A 74 -19.17 14.92 20.33
C GLU A 74 -18.46 15.82 21.35
N MET A 75 -17.41 16.55 20.93
CA MET A 75 -16.66 17.49 21.77
C MET A 75 -17.32 18.87 21.88
N GLU A 76 -18.60 19.01 21.51
CA GLU A 76 -19.38 20.24 21.71
C GLU A 76 -19.31 20.71 23.18
N GLY A 77 -18.75 21.91 23.39
CA GLY A 77 -18.58 22.52 24.71
C GLY A 77 -17.22 22.27 25.38
N ALA A 78 -16.33 21.48 24.78
CA ALA A 78 -14.93 21.40 25.19
C ALA A 78 -14.20 22.75 24.96
N SER A 79 -13.11 22.99 25.69
CA SER A 79 -12.31 24.20 25.46
C SER A 79 -11.64 24.14 24.08
N GLN A 80 -11.48 25.30 23.44
CA GLN A 80 -10.86 25.39 22.10
C GLN A 80 -9.48 24.72 22.08
N GLN A 81 -8.68 24.87 23.14
CA GLN A 81 -7.37 24.25 23.26
C GLN A 81 -7.44 22.72 23.19
N ILE A 82 -8.42 22.09 23.83
CA ILE A 82 -8.59 20.63 23.82
C ILE A 82 -8.99 20.16 22.41
N ILE A 83 -9.91 20.87 21.75
CA ILE A 83 -10.34 20.54 20.39
C ILE A 83 -9.16 20.64 19.41
N GLU A 84 -8.34 21.68 19.51
CA GLU A 84 -7.16 21.86 18.65
C GLU A 84 -6.11 20.76 18.87
N GLN A 85 -5.86 20.38 20.13
CA GLN A 85 -4.94 19.28 20.47
C GLN A 85 -5.44 17.93 19.92
N GLN A 86 -6.74 17.65 20.05
CA GLN A 86 -7.33 16.43 19.53
C GLN A 86 -7.30 16.41 17.99
N ALA A 87 -7.68 17.52 17.34
CA ALA A 87 -7.67 17.65 15.88
C ALA A 87 -6.24 17.50 15.30
N ALA A 88 -5.23 18.03 15.97
CA ALA A 88 -3.83 17.87 15.57
C ALA A 88 -3.39 16.40 15.63
N SER A 89 -3.77 15.67 16.67
CA SER A 89 -3.44 14.25 16.85
C SER A 89 -4.13 13.38 15.79
N ILE A 90 -5.42 13.63 15.55
CA ILE A 90 -6.20 12.99 14.48
C ILE A 90 -5.55 13.26 13.12
N SER A 91 -5.20 14.53 12.83
CA SER A 91 -4.57 14.92 11.57
C SER A 91 -3.23 14.21 11.35
N ASN A 92 -2.40 14.12 12.38
CA ASN A 92 -1.12 13.39 12.33
C ASN A 92 -1.34 11.91 11.97
N HIS A 93 -2.28 11.22 12.63
CA HIS A 93 -2.62 9.83 12.30
C HIS A 93 -3.23 9.67 10.90
N ALA A 94 -4.17 10.55 10.52
CA ALA A 94 -4.82 10.52 9.21
C ALA A 94 -3.85 10.77 8.05
N SER A 95 -2.81 11.58 8.27
CA SER A 95 -1.76 11.84 7.28
C SER A 95 -0.94 10.58 6.96
N ASN A 96 -0.68 9.74 7.97
CA ASN A 96 0.00 8.44 7.79
C ASN A 96 -0.86 7.50 6.94
N GLY A 97 -2.15 7.38 7.24
CA GLY A 97 -3.09 6.57 6.45
C GLY A 97 -3.24 7.07 5.01
N THR A 98 -3.24 8.39 4.81
CA THR A 98 -3.26 9.00 3.47
C THR A 98 -1.99 8.70 2.67
N THR A 99 -0.83 8.82 3.32
CA THR A 99 0.46 8.49 2.70
C THR A 99 0.52 7.01 2.31
N LEU A 100 0.06 6.12 3.20
CA LEU A 100 0.00 4.69 2.93
C LEU A 100 -0.91 4.33 1.75
N LEU A 101 -2.05 5.02 1.59
CA LEU A 101 -2.94 4.85 0.45
C LEU A 101 -2.22 5.20 -0.86
N TRP A 102 -1.53 6.32 -0.92
CA TRP A 102 -0.79 6.71 -2.13
C TRP A 102 0.36 5.74 -2.45
N LEU A 103 1.08 5.27 -1.43
CA LEU A 103 2.15 4.28 -1.61
C LEU A 103 1.62 2.97 -2.19
N THR A 104 0.51 2.45 -1.66
CA THR A 104 -0.11 1.22 -2.17
C THR A 104 -0.67 1.41 -3.58
N LEU A 105 -1.28 2.57 -3.87
CA LEU A 105 -1.76 2.94 -5.21
C LEU A 105 -0.64 2.99 -6.26
N VAL A 106 0.56 3.45 -5.89
CA VAL A 106 1.73 3.47 -6.79
C VAL A 106 2.37 2.08 -6.89
N ALA A 107 2.49 1.36 -5.78
CA ALA A 107 3.12 0.04 -5.75
C ALA A 107 2.35 -1.00 -6.58
N ALA A 108 1.02 -0.95 -6.59
CA ALA A 108 0.20 -1.90 -7.34
C ALA A 108 0.50 -1.94 -8.85
N PRO A 109 0.35 -0.85 -9.64
CA PRO A 109 0.65 -0.89 -11.06
C PRO A 109 2.12 -1.23 -11.34
N LEU A 110 3.07 -0.75 -10.52
CA LEU A 110 4.48 -1.10 -10.68
C LEU A 110 4.74 -2.59 -10.47
N ALA A 111 4.09 -3.22 -9.48
CA ALA A 111 4.19 -4.64 -9.24
C ALA A 111 3.61 -5.46 -10.41
N TRP A 112 2.48 -5.02 -10.97
CA TRP A 112 1.87 -5.65 -12.15
C TRP A 112 2.76 -5.55 -13.39
N LEU A 113 3.32 -4.37 -13.65
CA LEU A 113 4.26 -4.15 -14.76
C LEU A 113 5.51 -5.03 -14.58
N PHE A 114 6.15 -4.99 -13.41
CA PHE A 114 7.33 -5.78 -13.11
C PHE A 114 7.06 -7.28 -13.27
N ALA A 115 5.94 -7.79 -12.74
CA ALA A 115 5.55 -9.18 -12.88
C ALA A 115 5.28 -9.58 -14.34
N GLY A 116 4.62 -8.72 -15.13
CA GLY A 116 4.36 -8.94 -16.56
C GLY A 116 5.64 -9.09 -17.38
N PHE A 117 6.63 -8.22 -17.14
CA PHE A 117 7.93 -8.26 -17.81
C PHE A 117 8.83 -9.40 -17.30
N ALA A 118 8.82 -9.68 -16.00
CA ALA A 118 9.61 -10.74 -15.38
C ALA A 118 9.13 -12.15 -15.77
N SER A 119 7.82 -12.31 -16.00
CA SER A 119 7.20 -13.58 -16.38
C SER A 119 7.24 -13.85 -17.90
N GLY A 120 7.73 -12.91 -18.71
CA GLY A 120 7.72 -13.00 -20.18
C GLY A 120 6.34 -12.88 -20.83
N ARG A 121 5.25 -12.91 -20.04
CA ARG A 121 3.86 -12.83 -20.51
C ARG A 121 3.55 -11.55 -21.27
N LEU A 122 4.09 -10.41 -20.83
CA LEU A 122 3.87 -9.14 -21.52
C LEU A 122 4.62 -9.12 -22.86
N VAL A 123 5.81 -9.73 -22.92
CA VAL A 123 6.60 -9.85 -24.15
C VAL A 123 5.94 -10.81 -25.14
N SER A 124 5.37 -11.93 -24.69
CA SER A 124 4.63 -12.86 -25.57
C SER A 124 3.35 -12.20 -26.12
N PHE A 125 2.58 -11.50 -25.28
CA PHE A 125 1.38 -10.76 -25.70
C PHE A 125 1.68 -9.68 -26.76
N LEU A 126 2.79 -8.95 -26.61
CA LEU A 126 3.20 -7.92 -27.57
C LEU A 126 3.78 -8.53 -28.85
N LYS A 127 4.48 -9.67 -28.75
CA LYS A 127 5.06 -10.40 -29.89
C LYS A 127 3.99 -11.01 -30.81
N ASP A 128 2.88 -11.48 -30.24
CA ASP A 128 1.75 -12.04 -31.01
C ASP A 128 1.00 -10.98 -31.85
N ARG A 129 1.20 -9.67 -31.57
CA ARG A 129 0.60 -8.56 -32.32
C ARG A 129 1.44 -8.01 -33.48
N SER A 130 2.48 -8.74 -33.90
CA SER A 130 3.43 -8.39 -34.97
C SER A 130 4.53 -7.40 -34.58
N PHE A 131 5.75 -7.93 -34.43
CA PHE A 131 6.98 -7.23 -34.77
C PHE A 131 8.05 -8.27 -35.17
N LYS A 132 8.58 -8.16 -36.38
CA LYS A 132 9.78 -8.88 -36.81
C LYS A 132 10.93 -8.33 -35.96
N PRO A 133 11.62 -9.13 -35.12
CA PRO A 133 12.66 -8.57 -34.26
C PRO A 133 13.76 -8.01 -35.14
N LEU A 134 13.88 -6.68 -35.18
CA LEU A 134 15.13 -6.04 -35.57
C LEU A 134 16.16 -6.51 -34.56
N ASP A 135 17.26 -7.04 -35.07
CA ASP A 135 18.41 -7.60 -34.38
C ASP A 135 18.48 -7.22 -32.89
N ALA A 136 18.30 -8.21 -32.01
CA ALA A 136 18.44 -8.03 -30.58
C ALA A 136 19.91 -7.72 -30.25
N THR A 137 20.30 -6.47 -30.45
CA THR A 137 21.63 -5.96 -30.14
C THR A 137 21.87 -6.03 -28.64
N GLU A 138 23.12 -6.22 -28.22
CA GLU A 138 23.52 -6.25 -26.81
C GLU A 138 22.97 -5.04 -26.03
N ALA A 139 22.92 -3.87 -26.68
CA ALA A 139 22.36 -2.63 -26.12
C ALA A 139 20.90 -2.76 -25.64
N ALA A 140 20.03 -3.45 -26.39
CA ALA A 140 18.64 -3.66 -26.02
C ALA A 140 18.48 -4.58 -24.79
N SER A 141 19.38 -5.56 -24.64
CA SER A 141 19.40 -6.46 -23.49
C SER A 141 19.90 -5.77 -22.22
N THR A 142 20.90 -4.89 -22.35
CA THR A 142 21.44 -4.07 -21.25
C THR A 142 20.42 -3.06 -20.76
N GLN A 143 19.74 -2.35 -21.68
CA GLN A 143 18.70 -1.38 -21.33
C GLN A 143 17.53 -2.03 -20.57
N ARG A 144 17.05 -3.19 -21.03
CA ARG A 144 15.98 -3.94 -20.34
C ARG A 144 16.40 -4.34 -18.93
N THR A 145 17.64 -4.80 -18.76
CA THR A 145 18.18 -5.19 -17.44
C THR A 145 18.28 -3.98 -16.52
N ALA A 146 18.77 -2.84 -17.01
CA ALA A 146 18.83 -1.61 -16.24
C ALA A 146 17.44 -1.15 -15.77
N ILE A 147 16.45 -1.12 -16.68
CA ILE A 147 15.07 -0.73 -16.34
C ILE A 147 14.48 -1.66 -15.28
N MET A 148 14.61 -2.98 -15.45
CA MET A 148 14.07 -3.96 -14.50
C MET A 148 14.74 -3.85 -13.13
N THR A 149 16.05 -3.63 -13.08
CA THR A 149 16.76 -3.42 -11.82
C THR A 149 16.28 -2.14 -11.14
N THR A 150 16.16 -1.03 -11.87
CA THR A 150 15.66 0.23 -11.32
C THR A 150 14.24 0.09 -10.77
N VAL A 151 13.32 -0.50 -11.53
CA VAL A 151 11.94 -0.74 -11.07
C VAL A 151 11.92 -1.68 -9.86
N GLY A 152 12.77 -2.71 -9.84
CA GLY A 152 12.92 -3.61 -8.71
C GLY A 152 13.38 -2.89 -7.44
N VAL A 153 14.38 -2.02 -7.54
CA VAL A 153 14.88 -1.19 -6.42
C VAL A 153 13.77 -0.26 -5.92
N VAL A 154 13.04 0.40 -6.81
CA VAL A 154 11.90 1.25 -6.45
C VAL A 154 10.82 0.45 -5.71
N LEU A 155 10.46 -0.73 -6.20
CA LEU A 155 9.48 -1.60 -5.55
C LEU A 155 9.90 -2.04 -4.15
N VAL A 156 11.18 -2.39 -3.97
CA VAL A 156 11.72 -2.72 -2.64
C VAL A 156 11.71 -1.50 -1.72
N GLY A 157 12.08 -0.32 -2.22
CA GLY A 157 11.97 0.93 -1.46
C GLY A 157 10.54 1.25 -1.03
N LEU A 158 9.57 1.06 -1.94
CA LEU A 158 8.14 1.20 -1.63
C LEU A 158 7.71 0.18 -0.57
N ALA A 159 8.14 -1.07 -0.65
CA ALA A 159 7.82 -2.10 0.34
C ALA A 159 8.29 -1.74 1.76
N VAL A 160 9.52 -1.23 1.88
CA VAL A 160 10.08 -0.72 3.15
C VAL A 160 9.27 0.47 3.65
N THR A 161 8.99 1.43 2.76
CA THR A 161 8.28 2.67 3.12
C THR A 161 6.84 2.39 3.55
N MET A 162 6.14 1.50 2.86
CA MET A 162 4.79 1.05 3.25
C MET A 162 4.79 0.42 4.64
N THR A 163 5.76 -0.46 4.92
CA THR A 163 5.89 -1.10 6.24
C THR A 163 6.13 -0.06 7.33
N TYR A 164 6.99 0.92 7.07
CA TYR A 164 7.23 2.05 7.97
C TYR A 164 5.96 2.84 8.27
N PHE A 165 5.15 3.18 7.25
CA PHE A 165 3.91 3.93 7.45
C PHE A 165 2.81 3.14 8.16
N VAL A 166 2.77 1.80 8.01
CA VAL A 166 1.89 0.94 8.83
C VAL A 166 2.26 1.07 10.30
N ILE A 167 3.56 0.97 10.63
CA ILE A 167 4.05 1.11 12.01
C ILE A 167 3.77 2.52 12.55
N ARG A 168 4.02 3.56 11.76
CA ARG A 168 3.75 4.96 12.16
C ARG A 168 2.28 5.23 12.41
N ALA A 169 1.39 4.75 11.52
CA ALA A 169 -0.04 4.88 11.72
C ALA A 169 -0.50 4.17 13.01
N GLY A 170 0.02 2.97 13.27
CA GLY A 170 -0.26 2.24 14.51
C GLY A 170 0.25 2.98 15.75
N HIS A 171 1.48 3.51 15.70
CA HIS A 171 2.07 4.26 16.81
C HIS A 171 1.29 5.53 17.13
N THR A 172 1.01 6.38 16.13
CA THR A 172 0.24 7.62 16.38
C THR A 172 -1.21 7.32 16.77
N GLY A 173 -1.77 6.19 16.34
CA GLY A 173 -3.07 5.70 16.82
C GLY A 173 -3.04 5.31 18.30
N ALA A 174 -1.99 4.58 18.70
CA ALA A 174 -1.77 4.18 20.09
C ALA A 174 -1.54 5.39 21.01
N GLU A 175 -0.78 6.39 20.56
CA GLU A 175 -0.55 7.64 21.30
C GLU A 175 -1.84 8.43 21.56
N MET A 176 -2.80 8.43 20.62
CA MET A 176 -4.08 9.12 20.84
C MET A 176 -4.93 8.50 21.95
N ILE A 177 -4.79 7.20 22.19
CA ILE A 177 -5.62 6.46 23.17
C ILE A 177 -4.89 6.27 24.50
N TRP A 178 -3.58 6.07 24.45
CA TRP A 178 -2.76 5.67 25.62
C TRP A 178 -1.56 6.59 25.87
N GLY A 179 -1.36 7.64 25.05
CA GLY A 179 -0.33 8.65 25.31
C GLY A 179 -0.70 9.45 26.55
N ALA A 180 0.13 9.33 27.59
CA ALA A 180 0.02 10.08 28.84
C ALA A 180 0.48 11.54 28.70
#